data_AF-A0A3N5I9B2-F1
#
_entry.id   AF-A0A3N5I9B2-F1
#
_cell.length_a   1.000
_cell.length_b   1.000
_cell.length_c   1.000
_cell.angle_alpha   90.00
_cell.angle_beta   90.00
_cell.angle_gamma   90.00
#
_symmetry.space_group_name_H-M   'P 1'
#
loop_
_entity.id
_entity.type
_entity.pdbx_description
1 polymer ?
#
loop_
_entity_poly.entity_id
_entity_poly.type
_entity_poly.pdbx_seq_one_letter_code
_entity_poly.pdbx_strand_id
1 'polypeptide(L)' 'MVEGALAAGCRFYAGYPISPATEIMERMAQRMPALDGVFIQMEDEIA' A
#
# COMPACT_ATOMS: atom_id res chain seq x y z
N MET A 1 -10.38 0.76 2.93
CA MET A 1 -9.23 -0.04 3.42
C MET A 1 -8.02 0.82 3.71
N VAL A 2 -7.49 1.58 2.75
CA VAL A 2 -6.30 2.44 2.93
C VAL A 2 -6.38 3.33 4.17
N GLU A 3 -7.41 4.15 4.29
CA GLU A 3 -7.52 5.07 5.44
C GLU A 3 -7.74 4.35 6.77
N GLY A 4 -8.38 3.17 6.77
CA GLY A 4 -8.55 2.35 7.97
C GLY A 4 -7.24 1.74 8.44
N ALA A 5 -6.41 1.24 7.52
CA ALA A 5 -5.07 0.74 7.83
C ALA A 5 -4.15 1.86 8.33
N LEU A 6 -4.17 3.03 7.66
CA LEU A 6 -3.40 4.20 8.09
C LEU A 6 -3.86 4.71 9.46
N ALA A 7 -5.18 4.77 9.72
CA ALA A 7 -5.74 5.18 11.01
C ALA A 7 -5.45 4.16 12.13
N ALA A 8 -5.35 2.86 11.79
CA ALA A 8 -4.92 1.82 12.71
C ALA A 8 -3.42 1.85 13.01
N GLY A 9 -2.65 2.77 12.39
CA GLY A 9 -1.21 2.85 12.55
C GLY A 9 -0.42 1.85 11.72
N CYS A 10 -1.06 1.18 10.74
CA CYS A 10 -0.34 0.34 9.79
C CYS A 10 0.52 1.25 8.89
N ARG A 11 1.84 1.16 9.07
CA ARG A 11 2.86 1.87 8.28
C ARG A 11 3.55 0.96 7.26
N PHE A 12 2.94 -0.17 6.93
CA PHE A 12 3.51 -1.15 6.02
C PHE A 12 2.43 -1.62 5.05
N TYR A 13 2.70 -1.51 3.75
CA TYR A 13 1.88 -2.08 2.70
C TYR A 13 2.78 -2.82 1.72
N ALA A 14 2.54 -4.12 1.58
CA ALA A 14 3.12 -4.96 0.54
C ALA A 14 1.99 -5.45 -0.34
N GLY A 15 2.07 -5.19 -1.65
CA GLY A 15 1.04 -5.61 -2.59
C GLY A 15 1.53 -5.65 -4.03
N TYR A 16 0.89 -6.51 -4.81
CA TYR A 16 1.13 -6.67 -6.24
C TYR A 16 0.09 -5.86 -7.05
N PRO A 17 0.46 -5.20 -8.16
CA PRO A 17 -0.49 -4.56 -9.07
C PRO A 17 -1.39 -5.60 -9.76
N ILE A 18 -2.52 -5.92 -9.15
CA ILE A 18 -3.61 -6.67 -9.80
C ILE A 18 -4.84 -5.77 -9.92
N SER A 19 -5.43 -5.69 -11.12
CA SER A 19 -6.73 -5.02 -11.31
C SER A 19 -7.79 -5.83 -10.54
N PRO A 20 -8.53 -5.26 -9.56
CA PRO A 20 -8.86 -3.83 -9.32
C PRO A 20 -8.13 -3.14 -8.14
N ALA A 21 -7.11 -3.75 -7.54
CA ALA A 21 -6.35 -3.22 -6.40
C ALA A 21 -5.35 -2.11 -6.76
N THR A 22 -5.15 -1.81 -8.05
CA THR A 22 -4.25 -0.75 -8.54
C THR A 22 -4.57 0.63 -7.96
N GLU A 23 -5.86 1.01 -7.86
CA GLU A 23 -6.24 2.32 -7.32
C GLU A 23 -5.92 2.45 -5.82
N ILE A 24 -6.06 1.38 -5.05
CA ILE A 24 -5.66 1.31 -3.64
C ILE A 24 -4.15 1.49 -3.51
N MET A 25 -3.40 0.85 -4.42
CA MET A 25 -1.95 0.87 -4.44
C MET A 25 -1.41 2.27 -4.79
N GLU A 26 -1.99 2.96 -5.77
CA GLU A 26 -1.64 4.35 -6.09
C GLU A 26 -1.92 5.30 -4.93
N ARG A 27 -3.09 5.16 -4.28
CA ARG A 27 -3.44 5.97 -3.11
C ARG A 27 -2.52 5.70 -1.92
N MET A 28 -2.09 4.46 -1.72
CA MET A 28 -1.09 4.10 -0.71
C MET A 28 0.27 4.69 -1.05
N ALA A 29 0.76 4.52 -2.28
CA ALA A 29 2.06 5.05 -2.71
C ALA A 29 2.17 6.57 -2.56
N GLN A 30 1.08 7.31 -2.76
CA GLN A 30 1.06 8.77 -2.56
C GLN A 30 1.03 9.19 -1.09
N ARG A 31 0.37 8.43 -0.22
CA ARG A 31 0.14 8.82 1.19
C ARG A 31 1.13 8.22 2.18
N MET A 32 1.69 7.05 1.87
CA MET A 32 2.64 6.34 2.73
C MET A 32 3.91 7.15 3.04
N PRO A 33 4.52 7.88 2.07
CA PRO A 33 5.71 8.71 2.35
C PRO A 33 5.42 9.85 3.32
N ALA A 34 4.22 10.42 3.28
CA ALA A 34 3.79 11.49 4.18
C ALA A 34 3.51 10.98 5.61
N LEU A 35 3.36 9.67 5.77
CA LEU A 35 3.05 9.00 7.02
C LEU A 35 4.22 8.13 7.51
N ASP A 36 5.47 8.45 7.11
CA ASP A 36 6.69 7.72 7.49
C ASP A 36 6.51 6.19 7.38
N GLY A 37 5.82 5.77 6.31
CA GLY A 37 5.46 4.39 6.10
C GLY A 37 6.22 3.78 4.93
N VAL A 38 6.33 2.47 4.97
CA VAL A 38 7.05 1.66 4.00
C VAL A 38 6.03 1.05 3.02
N PHE A 39 6.13 1.47 1.76
CA PHE A 39 5.35 0.91 0.66
C PHE A 39 6.26 0.01 -0.19
N ILE A 40 5.92 -1.27 -0.27
CA ILE A 40 6.62 -2.27 -1.08
C ILE A 40 5.67 -2.74 -2.19
N GLN A 41 6.03 -2.41 -3.43
CA GLN A 41 5.42 -3.03 -4.59
C GLN A 41 6.19 -4.31 -4.88
N MET A 42 5.53 -5.46 -4.68
CA MET A 42 6.08 -6.75 -5.14
C MET A 42 5.72 -6.88 -6.62
N GLU A 43 6.63 -7.44 -7.42
CA GLU A 43 6.46 -7.67 -8.87
C GLU A 43 6.00 -9.10 -9.19
N ASP A 44 5.74 -9.92 -8.17
CA ASP A 44 5.16 -11.25 -8.33
C ASP A 44 4.48 -11.66 -7.00
N GLU A 45 3.37 -12.42 -7.07
CA GLU A 45 2.67 -12.97 -5.90
C GLU A 45 3.45 -14.13 -5.23
N ILE A 46 4.73 -14.32 -5.55
CA ILE A 46 5.62 -15.39 -5.04
C ILE A 46 6.89 -14.78 -4.43
N ALA A 47 6.88 -14.57 -3.11
CA ALA A 47 8.02 -14.75 -2.19
C ALA A 47 7.58 -14.51 -0.74
#